data_AF-A0A942GXE9-F1
#
_entry.id   AF-A0A942GXE9-F1
#
_cell.length_a   1.000
_cell.length_b   1.000
_cell.length_c   1.000
_cell.angle_alpha   90.00
_cell.angle_beta   90.00
_cell.angle_gamma   90.00
#
_symmetry.space_group_name_H-M   'P 1'
#
loop_
_entity.id
_entity.type
_entity.pdbx_description
1 polymer ?
#
loop_
_entity_poly.entity_id
_entity_poly.type
_entity_poly.pdbx_seq_one_letter_code
_entity_poly.pdbx_strand_id
1 'polypeptide(L)'
;MTESSRQTVFISHANPADNDAAGWLAAKLSALGYSVWIDVKKFRGGETIWRTIEPVLRVECRALILVLSKSTFGQDGQLRIGVEREMELGLTLERDYPKFVLPWIIDDLPLKDLPIQVHGRMSVPERRWSVALIRILDYLDSVGVRPGNNNEAETQVLQGLLLPDDIGVTHSTIRYDINRVECLKLPETLFSVADDCSISSELVSGLAYAGRRFSFHALKGSPRLFGQDMPIVHSLSDALSRGIEQYPLSPLETRRLVVELIRKSLHTQLRQRGLIELQRPKKASIFFFNRDTVPNGKVLIKLPENSKRSYRNVWGIHKNLYWHLGFEFSIGYADGFYVTLTPHILFTKDALLEPLDPDSIRDRRLQHKKRRSIAKLWFNDKWRGFYYTLLSFWKEEAGEIWFEFEGNSPLVLSGELSHLQVPVKHQRLKNLQPDDHVDDEEDDEEE
;
A
#
# COMPACT_ATOMS: atom_id res chain seq x y z
N MET A 1 17.70 -0.67 46.15
CA MET A 1 16.43 -0.78 45.40
C MET A 1 16.80 -1.28 44.02
N THR A 2 16.31 -2.47 43.67
CA THR A 2 16.63 -3.17 42.42
C THR A 2 16.18 -2.37 41.20
N GLU A 3 17.00 -2.35 40.17
CA GLU A 3 16.92 -1.67 38.86
C GLU A 3 15.63 -1.89 38.04
N SER A 4 14.64 -2.61 38.59
CA SER A 4 13.53 -3.26 37.87
C SER A 4 12.19 -2.50 37.89
N SER A 5 12.07 -1.32 38.52
CA SER A 5 10.75 -0.67 38.68
C SER A 5 10.39 0.39 37.63
N ARG A 6 11.36 0.90 36.86
CA ARG A 6 11.11 1.97 35.87
C ARG A 6 10.75 1.37 34.52
N GLN A 7 9.52 1.58 34.07
CA GLN A 7 9.03 1.07 32.77
C GLN A 7 8.30 2.14 31.96
N THR A 8 8.13 3.35 32.49
CA THR A 8 7.37 4.41 31.80
C THR A 8 8.22 5.10 30.74
N VAL A 9 7.61 5.33 29.58
CA VAL A 9 8.13 6.16 28.50
C VAL A 9 7.47 7.53 28.58
N PHE A 10 8.26 8.57 28.83
CA PHE A 10 7.77 9.94 28.90
C PHE A 10 7.96 10.63 27.55
N ILE A 11 6.91 11.28 27.02
CA ILE A 11 6.96 12.00 25.75
C ILE A 11 6.85 13.51 26.00
N SER A 12 7.98 14.20 25.88
CA SER A 12 8.08 15.65 25.96
C SER A 12 7.89 16.26 24.57
N HIS A 13 7.05 17.29 24.44
CA HIS A 13 6.68 17.89 23.16
C HIS A 13 6.23 19.35 23.32
N ALA A 14 6.20 20.13 22.23
CA ALA A 14 5.69 21.49 22.26
C ALA A 14 4.16 21.53 22.13
N ASN A 15 3.46 21.91 23.20
CA ASN A 15 2.01 22.08 23.18
C ASN A 15 1.62 23.47 22.59
N PRO A 16 0.63 23.57 21.68
CA PRO A 16 -0.13 22.49 21.05
C PRO A 16 0.45 21.98 19.72
N ALA A 17 1.53 22.60 19.23
CA ALA A 17 2.02 22.41 17.87
C ALA A 17 2.42 20.97 17.53
N ASP A 18 2.96 20.23 18.50
CA ASP A 18 3.47 18.87 18.30
C ASP A 18 2.54 17.79 18.89
N ASN A 19 1.31 18.16 19.29
CA ASN A 19 0.35 17.25 19.95
C ASN A 19 0.01 16.04 19.07
N ASP A 20 -0.13 16.24 17.76
CA ASP A 20 -0.48 15.15 16.82
C ASP A 20 0.61 14.07 16.79
N ALA A 21 1.88 14.47 16.70
CA ALA A 21 3.01 13.55 16.66
C ALA A 21 3.21 12.83 18.00
N ALA A 22 3.16 13.59 19.10
CA ALA A 22 3.33 13.06 20.44
C ALA A 22 2.17 12.11 20.81
N GLY A 23 0.93 12.50 20.52
CA GLY A 23 -0.26 11.68 20.74
C GLY A 23 -0.24 10.42 19.87
N TRP A 24 0.15 10.53 18.59
CA TRP A 24 0.26 9.37 17.69
C TRP A 24 1.26 8.35 18.24
N LEU A 25 2.44 8.80 18.67
CA LEU A 25 3.45 7.93 19.25
C LEU A 25 2.94 7.29 20.55
N ALA A 26 2.31 8.08 21.42
CA ALA A 26 1.74 7.59 22.67
C ALA A 26 0.72 6.47 22.42
N ALA A 27 -0.24 6.70 21.51
CA ALA A 27 -1.26 5.70 21.18
C ALA A 27 -0.66 4.41 20.61
N LYS A 28 0.39 4.52 19.78
CA LYS A 28 1.08 3.33 19.22
C LYS A 28 1.84 2.55 20.27
N LEU A 29 2.59 3.23 21.14
CA LEU A 29 3.32 2.59 22.23
C LEU A 29 2.37 1.95 23.25
N SER A 30 1.29 2.62 23.64
CA SER A 30 0.28 2.05 24.55
C SER A 30 -0.42 0.83 23.95
N ALA A 31 -0.73 0.85 22.65
CA ALA A 31 -1.32 -0.30 21.95
C ALA A 31 -0.37 -1.50 21.82
N LEU A 32 0.94 -1.27 21.95
CA LEU A 32 1.98 -2.30 22.01
C LEU A 32 2.27 -2.76 23.46
N GLY A 33 1.58 -2.20 24.46
CA GLY A 33 1.70 -2.58 25.87
C GLY A 33 2.67 -1.73 26.69
N TYR A 34 3.25 -0.66 26.13
CA TYR A 34 4.14 0.23 26.88
C TYR A 34 3.37 1.15 27.82
N SER A 35 3.92 1.40 29.01
CA SER A 35 3.44 2.47 29.91
C SER A 35 3.92 3.81 29.36
N VAL A 36 3.01 4.69 28.97
CA VAL A 36 3.34 5.97 28.33
C VAL A 36 2.79 7.14 29.14
N TRP A 37 3.59 8.19 29.26
CA TRP A 37 3.18 9.45 29.85
C TRP A 37 3.29 10.59 28.83
N ILE A 38 2.22 11.37 28.65
CA ILE A 38 2.15 12.54 27.76
C ILE A 38 1.28 13.66 28.35
N ASP A 39 1.69 14.91 28.16
CA ASP A 39 1.03 16.13 28.65
C ASP A 39 -0.11 16.68 27.75
N VAL A 40 -1.00 15.82 27.24
CA VAL A 40 -2.09 16.30 26.35
C VAL A 40 -3.40 16.60 27.10
N LYS A 41 -3.75 15.89 28.20
CA LYS A 41 -4.99 16.18 28.98
C LYS A 41 -5.01 15.75 30.47
N LYS A 42 -3.88 15.49 31.16
CA LYS A 42 -3.96 15.01 32.56
C LYS A 42 -4.22 16.10 33.62
N PHE A 43 -4.18 17.38 33.26
CA PHE A 43 -4.44 18.46 34.23
C PHE A 43 -5.92 18.88 34.26
N ARG A 44 -6.60 18.69 35.39
CA ARG A 44 -8.01 19.08 35.60
C ARG A 44 -8.21 20.58 35.92
N GLY A 45 -7.15 21.39 35.78
CA GLY A 45 -7.12 22.82 36.13
C GLY A 45 -6.90 23.05 37.63
N GLY A 46 -5.91 23.87 37.99
CA GLY A 46 -5.56 24.20 39.39
C GLY A 46 -4.37 23.43 39.97
N GLU A 47 -3.83 22.44 39.26
CA GLU A 47 -2.63 21.69 39.65
C GLU A 47 -1.35 22.43 39.23
N THR A 48 -0.30 22.36 40.06
CA THR A 48 1.04 22.79 39.65
C THR A 48 1.63 21.73 38.72
N ILE A 49 1.66 21.99 37.42
CA ILE A 49 2.14 21.08 36.34
C ILE A 49 3.42 20.32 36.73
N TRP A 50 4.39 21.01 37.33
CA TRP A 50 5.66 20.44 37.76
C TRP A 50 5.58 19.45 38.93
N ARG A 51 4.61 19.60 39.84
CA ARG A 51 4.39 18.65 40.95
C ARG A 51 3.93 17.28 40.47
N THR A 52 3.39 17.20 39.25
CA THR A 52 2.96 15.94 38.63
C THR A 52 4.04 15.36 37.72
N ILE A 53 4.75 16.20 36.97
CA ILE A 53 5.79 15.76 36.02
C ILE A 53 7.03 15.22 36.72
N GLU A 54 7.53 15.93 37.74
CA GLU A 54 8.81 15.59 38.36
C GLU A 54 8.81 14.19 39.01
N PRO A 55 7.79 13.78 39.81
CA PRO A 55 7.73 12.43 40.35
C PRO A 55 7.75 11.34 39.28
N VAL A 56 7.01 11.53 38.19
CA VAL A 56 6.96 10.56 37.09
C VAL A 56 8.34 10.40 36.46
N LEU A 57 9.00 11.51 36.09
CA LEU A 57 10.34 11.48 35.53
C LEU A 57 11.35 10.84 36.50
N ARG A 58 11.27 11.18 37.79
CA ARG A 58 12.24 10.71 38.80
C ARG A 58 11.98 9.31 39.32
N VAL A 59 10.79 8.74 39.25
CA VAL A 59 10.47 7.46 39.92
C VAL A 59 10.05 6.38 38.94
N GLU A 60 9.27 6.72 37.91
CA GLU A 60 8.61 5.76 37.03
C GLU A 60 9.28 5.68 35.65
N CYS A 61 9.76 6.81 35.16
CA CYS A 61 10.31 6.96 33.82
C CYS A 61 11.65 6.24 33.67
N ARG A 62 11.79 5.46 32.60
CA ARG A 62 13.05 4.85 32.14
C ARG A 62 13.61 5.52 30.88
N ALA A 63 12.74 6.09 30.05
CA ALA A 63 13.09 6.71 28.78
C ALA A 63 12.27 7.98 28.56
N LEU A 64 12.96 9.09 28.31
CA LEU A 64 12.41 10.37 27.88
C LEU A 64 12.58 10.52 26.36
N ILE A 65 11.47 10.49 25.63
CA ILE A 65 11.44 10.83 24.20
C ILE A 65 11.18 12.34 24.09
N LEU A 66 12.15 13.06 23.53
CA LEU A 66 12.10 14.50 23.32
C LEU A 66 11.70 14.78 21.87
N VAL A 67 10.44 15.17 21.65
CA VAL A 67 9.92 15.55 20.34
C VAL A 67 10.41 16.95 19.99
N LEU A 68 11.16 17.06 18.89
CA LEU A 68 11.78 18.29 18.42
C LEU A 68 11.24 18.68 17.04
N SER A 69 10.77 19.91 16.95
CA SER A 69 10.34 20.60 15.74
C SER A 69 10.80 22.05 15.80
N LYS A 70 10.64 22.80 14.71
CA LYS A 70 10.80 24.27 14.71
C LYS A 70 9.89 24.93 15.76
N SER A 71 8.73 24.34 16.05
CA SER A 71 7.77 24.86 17.02
C SER A 71 8.20 24.63 18.48
N THR A 72 9.16 23.73 18.71
CA THR A 72 9.77 23.52 20.02
C THR A 72 10.62 24.69 20.49
N PHE A 73 11.00 25.58 19.57
CA PHE A 73 11.75 26.80 19.87
C PHE A 73 10.82 28.02 19.92
N GLY A 74 11.09 28.92 20.86
CA GLY A 74 10.49 30.24 20.94
C GLY A 74 11.00 31.17 19.85
N GLN A 75 10.46 32.39 19.81
CA GLN A 75 10.92 33.43 18.88
C GLN A 75 12.36 33.89 19.17
N ASP A 76 12.82 33.69 20.39
CA ASP A 76 14.18 33.92 20.87
C ASP A 76 15.17 32.81 20.47
N GLY A 77 14.70 31.76 19.79
CA GLY A 77 15.51 30.61 19.42
C GLY A 77 15.86 29.69 20.58
N GLN A 78 15.28 29.90 21.77
CA GLN A 78 15.46 29.03 22.93
C GLN A 78 14.37 27.96 22.96
N LEU A 79 14.62 26.84 23.64
CA LEU A 79 13.59 25.82 23.84
C LEU A 79 12.42 26.41 24.64
N ARG A 80 11.20 25.96 24.35
CA ARG A 80 10.06 26.26 25.21
C ARG A 80 10.36 25.74 26.63
N ILE A 81 10.11 26.59 27.63
CA ILE A 81 10.53 26.36 29.02
C ILE A 81 10.06 25.03 29.64
N GLY A 82 8.90 24.51 29.21
CA GLY A 82 8.43 23.20 29.65
C GLY A 82 9.32 22.06 29.14
N VAL A 83 9.56 22.04 27.83
CA VAL A 83 10.43 21.07 27.14
C VAL A 83 11.86 21.18 27.64
N GLU A 84 12.36 22.41 27.83
CA GLU A 84 13.70 22.66 28.35
C GLU A 84 13.91 22.03 29.73
N ARG A 85 13.02 22.31 30.68
CA ARG A 85 13.15 21.80 32.05
C ARG A 85 13.00 20.27 32.13
N GLU A 86 12.11 19.69 31.31
CA GLU A 86 11.98 18.23 31.20
C GLU A 86 13.25 17.59 30.64
N MET A 87 13.84 18.21 29.60
CA MET A 87 15.12 17.82 29.03
C MET A 87 16.24 17.91 30.09
N GLU A 88 16.38 19.03 30.79
CA GLU A 88 17.42 19.20 31.82
C GLU A 88 17.32 18.17 32.95
N LEU A 89 16.11 17.88 33.41
CA LEU A 89 15.88 16.82 34.38
C LEU A 89 16.25 15.45 33.82
N GLY A 90 15.84 15.13 32.58
CA GLY A 90 16.21 13.89 31.91
C GLY A 90 17.73 13.73 31.74
N LEU A 91 18.43 14.80 31.37
CA LEU A 91 19.89 14.84 31.26
C LEU A 91 20.58 14.64 32.60
N THR A 92 19.98 15.12 33.69
CA THR A 92 20.48 14.88 35.04
C THR A 92 20.34 13.40 35.41
N LEU A 93 19.20 12.78 35.11
CA LEU A 93 18.92 11.37 35.35
C LEU A 93 19.77 10.44 34.48
N GLU A 94 20.20 10.90 33.31
CA GLU A 94 21.03 10.11 32.39
C GLU A 94 22.40 9.71 32.97
N ARG A 95 22.87 10.43 34.01
CA ARG A 95 24.08 10.06 34.77
C ARG A 95 23.95 8.70 35.45
N ASP A 96 22.76 8.40 35.96
CA ASP A 96 22.46 7.15 36.65
C ASP A 96 21.83 6.12 35.69
N TYR A 97 21.15 6.59 34.64
CA TYR A 97 20.43 5.77 33.68
C TYR A 97 20.91 6.07 32.25
N PRO A 98 21.91 5.34 31.72
CA PRO A 98 22.45 5.60 30.40
C PRO A 98 21.38 5.58 29.31
N LYS A 99 21.55 6.47 28.32
CA LYS A 99 20.61 6.66 27.20
C LYS A 99 19.19 6.96 27.69
N PHE A 100 19.05 7.86 28.68
CA PHE A 100 17.73 8.22 29.20
C PHE A 100 16.94 9.09 28.22
N VAL A 101 17.62 9.99 27.51
CA VAL A 101 16.99 10.97 26.61
C VAL A 101 17.18 10.57 25.15
N LEU A 102 16.08 10.41 24.42
CA LEU A 102 16.05 10.16 22.98
C LEU A 102 15.43 11.35 22.23
N PRO A 103 16.22 12.12 21.47
CA PRO A 103 15.68 13.15 20.59
C PRO A 103 15.00 12.55 19.34
N TRP A 104 13.76 12.94 19.08
CA TRP A 104 13.01 12.60 17.86
C TRP A 104 12.65 13.87 17.09
N ILE A 105 13.23 14.05 15.90
CA ILE A 105 13.00 15.25 15.08
C ILE A 105 11.88 14.95 14.08
N ILE A 106 10.79 15.74 14.13
CA ILE A 106 9.56 15.45 13.39
C ILE A 106 9.35 16.32 12.14
N ASP A 107 10.17 17.34 11.91
CA ASP A 107 10.06 18.27 10.78
C ASP A 107 11.40 18.51 10.06
N ASP A 108 11.55 19.68 9.44
CA ASP A 108 12.77 20.13 8.76
C ASP A 108 13.71 20.98 9.64
N LEU A 109 13.63 20.83 10.97
CA LEU A 109 14.58 21.40 11.92
C LEU A 109 16.02 21.00 11.56
N PRO A 110 16.89 21.97 11.23
CA PRO A 110 18.30 21.70 10.96
C PRO A 110 19.02 21.16 12.19
N LEU A 111 19.87 20.15 12.03
CA LEU A 111 20.65 19.57 13.13
C LEU A 111 21.49 20.62 13.88
N LYS A 112 22.03 21.61 13.16
CA LYS A 112 22.80 22.73 13.72
C LYS A 112 22.02 23.60 14.70
N ASP A 113 20.68 23.58 14.62
CA ASP A 113 19.80 24.39 15.46
C ASP A 113 19.34 23.59 16.70
N LEU A 114 19.79 22.34 16.85
CA LEU A 114 19.54 21.55 18.05
C LEU A 114 20.30 22.12 19.26
N PRO A 115 19.72 22.05 20.46
CA PRO A 115 20.41 22.44 21.69
C PRO A 115 21.74 21.69 21.82
N ILE A 116 22.79 22.38 22.25
CA ILE A 116 24.12 21.78 22.43
C ILE A 116 24.06 20.57 23.36
N GLN A 117 23.13 20.61 24.32
CA GLN A 117 22.87 19.55 25.28
C GLN A 117 22.45 18.24 24.61
N VAL A 118 21.83 18.26 23.43
CA VAL A 118 21.37 17.06 22.68
C VAL A 118 22.11 16.82 21.37
N HIS A 119 22.96 17.77 20.93
CA HIS A 119 23.75 17.70 19.69
C HIS A 119 24.66 16.46 19.59
N GLY A 120 25.15 15.93 20.72
CA GLY A 120 25.99 14.74 20.78
C GLY A 120 25.24 13.40 20.81
N ARG A 121 23.90 13.42 20.77
CA ARG A 121 23.07 12.20 20.78
C ARG A 121 22.66 11.84 19.35
N MET A 122 22.62 10.55 19.07
CA MET A 122 22.04 10.08 17.82
C MET A 122 20.52 10.28 17.87
N SER A 123 20.04 11.28 17.14
CA SER A 123 18.61 11.55 17.02
C SER A 123 17.94 10.54 16.09
N VAL A 124 16.61 10.48 16.15
CA VAL A 124 15.77 9.86 15.14
C VAL A 124 15.31 10.99 14.19
N PRO A 125 16.03 11.32 13.09
CA PRO A 125 15.67 12.43 12.20
C PRO A 125 14.63 12.01 11.16
N GLU A 126 13.61 11.26 11.58
CA GLU A 126 12.74 10.55 10.65
C GLU A 126 11.34 11.17 10.64
N ARG A 127 11.03 11.88 9.56
CA ARG A 127 9.71 12.48 9.30
C ARG A 127 8.65 11.41 9.03
N ARG A 128 9.05 10.22 8.60
CA ARG A 128 8.14 9.08 8.44
C ARG A 128 7.92 8.43 9.79
N TRP A 129 6.84 8.79 10.47
CA TRP A 129 6.52 8.32 11.82
C TRP A 129 6.57 6.79 11.97
N SER A 130 6.20 6.02 10.94
CA SER A 130 6.30 4.56 10.97
C SER A 130 7.74 4.03 11.06
N VAL A 131 8.68 4.68 10.37
CA VAL A 131 10.11 4.33 10.44
C VAL A 131 10.71 4.81 11.77
N ALA A 132 10.27 5.98 12.25
CA ALA A 132 10.65 6.47 13.57
C ALA A 132 10.21 5.51 14.68
N LEU A 133 8.97 4.99 14.62
CA LEU A 133 8.44 4.03 15.59
C LEU A 133 9.30 2.76 15.67
N ILE A 134 9.73 2.19 14.54
CA ILE A 134 10.61 1.01 14.53
C ILE A 134 11.91 1.32 15.29
N ARG A 135 12.55 2.45 15.00
CA ARG A 135 13.80 2.86 15.67
C ARG A 135 13.59 3.16 17.17
N ILE A 136 12.46 3.74 17.51
CA ILE A 136 12.08 3.99 18.91
C ILE A 136 11.88 2.66 19.63
N LEU A 137 11.23 1.67 19.02
CA LEU A 137 11.07 0.33 19.60
C LEU A 137 12.42 -0.37 19.80
N ASP A 138 13.32 -0.30 18.82
CA ASP A 138 14.68 -0.84 18.94
C ASP A 138 15.44 -0.15 20.09
N TYR A 139 15.29 1.17 20.21
CA TYR A 139 15.86 1.93 21.32
C TYR A 139 15.28 1.49 22.67
N LEU A 140 13.95 1.39 22.80
CA LEU A 140 13.26 1.01 24.04
C LEU A 140 13.70 -0.38 24.51
N ASP A 141 13.85 -1.34 23.59
CA ASP A 141 14.42 -2.65 23.89
C ASP A 141 15.87 -2.53 24.39
N SER A 142 16.70 -1.71 23.74
CA SER A 142 18.09 -1.48 24.12
C SER A 142 18.28 -0.85 25.51
N VAL A 143 17.29 -0.10 26.00
CA VAL A 143 17.29 0.51 27.34
C VAL A 143 16.51 -0.30 28.38
N GLY A 144 15.99 -1.48 27.98
CA GLY A 144 15.32 -2.42 28.87
C GLY A 144 13.89 -2.06 29.24
N VAL A 145 13.23 -1.19 28.46
CA VAL A 145 11.79 -0.94 28.60
C VAL A 145 11.05 -2.08 27.93
N ARG A 146 10.19 -2.78 28.69
CA ARG A 146 9.42 -3.92 28.22
C ARG A 146 7.94 -3.56 28.13
N PRO A 147 7.22 -4.01 27.09
CA PRO A 147 5.77 -3.90 27.08
C PRO A 147 5.18 -4.76 28.22
N GLY A 148 4.24 -4.20 28.96
CA GLY A 148 3.41 -4.91 29.92
C GLY A 148 2.12 -5.44 29.27
N ASN A 149 1.06 -5.54 30.06
CA ASN A 149 -0.27 -5.88 29.54
C ASN A 149 -0.84 -4.69 28.76
N ASN A 150 -1.51 -4.97 27.63
CA ASN A 150 -2.19 -3.95 26.84
C ASN A 150 -3.20 -3.19 27.70
N ASN A 151 -2.98 -1.88 27.86
CA ASN A 151 -3.90 -1.00 28.56
C ASN A 151 -4.92 -0.45 27.56
N GLU A 152 -5.92 -1.27 27.22
CA GLU A 152 -6.94 -0.91 26.22
C GLU A 152 -7.66 0.40 26.56
N ALA A 153 -7.93 0.65 27.84
CA ALA A 153 -8.57 1.88 28.30
C ALA A 153 -7.70 3.13 28.03
N GLU A 154 -6.41 3.07 28.34
CA GLU A 154 -5.47 4.18 28.07
C GLU A 154 -5.27 4.39 26.58
N THR A 155 -5.22 3.30 25.81
CA THR A 155 -5.16 3.34 24.35
C THR A 155 -6.41 4.00 23.75
N GLN A 156 -7.60 3.67 24.24
CA GLN A 156 -8.86 4.30 23.80
C GLN A 156 -8.90 5.80 24.14
N VAL A 157 -8.45 6.20 25.32
CA VAL A 157 -8.36 7.61 25.70
C VAL A 157 -7.40 8.35 24.77
N LEU A 158 -6.20 7.82 24.52
CA LEU A 158 -5.22 8.42 23.62
C LEU A 158 -5.70 8.48 22.17
N GLN A 159 -6.42 7.46 21.70
CA GLN A 159 -7.06 7.48 20.38
C GLN A 159 -8.16 8.54 20.29
N GLY A 160 -8.99 8.68 21.33
CA GLY A 160 -10.01 9.73 21.40
C GLY A 160 -9.43 11.15 21.46
N LEU A 161 -8.15 11.33 21.77
CA LEU A 161 -7.45 12.61 21.68
C LEU A 161 -6.94 12.93 20.27
N LEU A 162 -6.65 11.89 19.48
CA LEU A 162 -6.15 12.02 18.10
C LEU A 162 -7.26 12.08 17.07
N LEU A 163 -8.40 11.49 17.40
CA LEU A 163 -9.60 11.55 16.58
C LEU A 163 -10.30 12.88 16.84
N PRO A 164 -10.67 13.64 15.79
CA PRO A 164 -11.60 14.75 15.93
C PRO A 164 -12.82 14.36 16.78
N ASP A 165 -13.35 15.29 17.58
CA ASP A 165 -14.50 15.06 18.48
C ASP A 165 -15.75 14.51 17.77
N ASP A 166 -15.78 14.60 16.44
CA ASP A 166 -16.85 14.05 15.60
C ASP A 166 -16.58 12.63 15.08
N ILE A 167 -15.59 11.87 15.56
CA ILE A 167 -15.35 10.48 15.12
C ILE A 167 -15.48 9.50 16.29
N GLY A 168 -16.54 8.71 16.27
CA GLY A 168 -16.73 7.56 17.16
C GLY A 168 -16.12 6.28 16.57
N VAL A 169 -15.71 5.36 17.42
CA VAL A 169 -15.28 4.01 17.02
C VAL A 169 -16.37 3.01 17.43
N THR A 170 -16.89 2.25 16.48
CA THR A 170 -17.84 1.15 16.74
C THR A 170 -17.18 -0.19 16.46
N HIS A 171 -17.42 -1.17 17.33
CA HIS A 171 -16.98 -2.55 17.12
C HIS A 171 -17.88 -3.23 16.09
N SER A 172 -17.63 -2.94 14.82
CA SER A 172 -18.22 -3.63 13.69
C SER A 172 -17.10 -4.01 12.72
N THR A 173 -17.05 -5.28 12.33
CA THR A 173 -16.03 -5.77 11.40
C THR A 173 -16.28 -5.19 10.02
N ILE A 174 -15.32 -4.41 9.50
CA ILE A 174 -15.33 -3.91 8.12
C ILE A 174 -14.39 -4.75 7.26
N ARG A 175 -14.83 -5.06 6.04
CA ARG A 175 -14.00 -5.55 4.96
C ARG A 175 -13.35 -4.38 4.22
N TYR A 176 -12.02 -4.34 4.19
CA TYR A 176 -11.25 -3.46 3.32
C TYR A 176 -10.70 -4.26 2.16
N ASP A 177 -11.06 -3.89 0.93
CA ASP A 177 -10.50 -4.51 -0.26
C ASP A 177 -9.12 -3.90 -0.57
N ILE A 178 -8.17 -4.77 -0.85
CA ILE A 178 -6.83 -4.45 -1.31
C ILE A 178 -6.85 -4.63 -2.82
N ASN A 179 -6.20 -3.75 -3.60
CA ASN A 179 -6.13 -3.84 -5.06
C ASN A 179 -5.22 -4.97 -5.57
N ARG A 180 -5.26 -6.12 -4.91
CA ARG A 180 -4.47 -7.32 -5.13
C ARG A 180 -5.41 -8.48 -5.45
N VAL A 181 -5.01 -9.30 -6.42
CA VAL A 181 -5.64 -10.57 -6.77
C VAL A 181 -4.63 -11.67 -6.48
N GLU A 182 -5.01 -12.63 -5.63
CA GLU A 182 -4.13 -13.74 -5.29
C GLU A 182 -4.01 -14.75 -6.42
N CYS A 183 -2.79 -15.29 -6.60
CA CYS A 183 -2.59 -16.51 -7.35
C CYS A 183 -2.94 -17.71 -6.47
N LEU A 184 -4.03 -18.39 -6.79
CA LEU A 184 -4.53 -19.56 -6.05
C LEU A 184 -3.75 -20.82 -6.42
N LYS A 185 -3.43 -20.99 -7.70
CA LYS A 185 -2.67 -22.14 -8.21
C LYS A 185 -1.67 -21.70 -9.27
N LEU A 186 -0.42 -22.13 -9.14
CA LEU A 186 0.59 -22.02 -10.18
C LEU A 186 0.63 -23.30 -11.03
N PRO A 187 1.14 -23.23 -12.28
CA PRO A 187 1.48 -24.40 -13.05
C PRO A 187 2.51 -25.28 -12.32
N GLU A 188 2.42 -26.59 -12.48
CA GLU A 188 3.28 -27.54 -11.77
C GLU A 188 4.69 -27.60 -12.39
N THR A 189 4.76 -27.38 -13.70
CA THR A 189 6.00 -27.55 -14.46
C THR A 189 6.41 -26.28 -15.19
N LEU A 190 7.72 -26.12 -15.34
CA LEU A 190 8.34 -25.11 -16.17
C LEU A 190 9.14 -25.82 -17.27
N PHE A 191 8.77 -25.58 -18.52
CA PHE A 191 9.45 -26.19 -19.67
C PHE A 191 10.57 -25.27 -20.15
N SER A 192 11.69 -25.85 -20.58
CA SER A 192 12.79 -25.10 -21.18
C SER A 192 13.34 -25.76 -22.45
N VAL A 193 13.61 -24.98 -23.49
CA VAL A 193 14.25 -25.42 -24.75
C VAL A 193 15.43 -24.51 -25.09
N ALA A 194 16.38 -24.96 -25.92
CA ALA A 194 17.44 -24.10 -26.44
C ALA A 194 16.85 -22.93 -27.27
N ASP A 195 17.42 -21.72 -27.13
CA ASP A 195 16.87 -20.48 -27.72
C ASP A 195 17.03 -20.42 -29.27
N ASP A 196 17.89 -21.27 -29.83
CA ASP A 196 18.18 -21.41 -31.26
C ASP A 196 17.16 -22.26 -32.03
N CYS A 197 16.20 -22.88 -31.34
CA CYS A 197 15.15 -23.67 -31.98
C CYS A 197 14.17 -22.79 -32.77
N SER A 198 13.90 -23.16 -34.02
CA SER A 198 12.88 -22.55 -34.89
C SER A 198 11.48 -22.98 -34.41
N ILE A 199 11.00 -22.32 -33.35
CA ILE A 199 9.65 -22.52 -32.82
C ILE A 199 8.66 -21.90 -33.81
N SER A 200 7.64 -22.65 -34.25
CA SER A 200 6.59 -22.08 -35.11
C SER A 200 5.89 -20.92 -34.42
N SER A 201 5.35 -19.98 -35.21
CA SER A 201 4.63 -18.80 -34.73
C SER A 201 3.44 -19.10 -33.80
N GLU A 202 3.03 -20.36 -33.70
CA GLU A 202 1.91 -20.83 -32.88
C GLU A 202 2.29 -21.18 -31.43
N LEU A 203 3.59 -21.23 -31.07
CA LEU A 203 4.08 -21.54 -29.71
C LEU A 203 5.00 -20.45 -29.10
N VAL A 204 4.73 -19.17 -29.39
CA VAL A 204 5.56 -18.00 -29.01
C VAL A 204 5.20 -17.40 -27.64
N SER A 205 5.03 -18.24 -26.60
CA SER A 205 4.82 -17.76 -25.22
C SER A 205 6.07 -17.84 -24.35
N GLY A 206 7.19 -18.33 -24.89
CA GLY A 206 8.44 -18.52 -24.16
C GLY A 206 9.19 -17.22 -23.83
N LEU A 207 9.93 -17.20 -22.71
CA LEU A 207 10.86 -16.15 -22.34
C LEU A 207 12.30 -16.64 -22.53
N ALA A 208 13.06 -15.95 -23.39
CA ALA A 208 14.48 -16.21 -23.56
C ALA A 208 15.27 -15.70 -22.35
N TYR A 209 16.02 -16.59 -21.70
CA TYR A 209 16.88 -16.29 -20.57
C TYR A 209 18.02 -17.33 -20.50
N ALA A 210 19.26 -16.88 -20.29
CA ALA A 210 20.44 -17.75 -20.20
C ALA A 210 20.59 -18.76 -21.36
N GLY A 211 20.32 -18.33 -22.60
CA GLY A 211 20.43 -19.18 -23.80
C GLY A 211 19.31 -20.21 -23.97
N ARG A 212 18.25 -20.14 -23.15
CA ARG A 212 17.09 -21.02 -23.24
C ARG A 212 15.79 -20.23 -23.26
N ARG A 213 14.75 -20.81 -23.84
CA ARG A 213 13.37 -20.32 -23.74
C ARG A 213 12.60 -21.12 -22.72
N PHE A 214 12.04 -20.42 -21.74
CA PHE A 214 11.19 -21.00 -20.71
C PHE A 214 9.71 -20.74 -20.99
N SER A 215 8.83 -21.70 -20.73
CA SER A 215 7.37 -21.56 -20.93
C SER A 215 6.58 -22.40 -19.93
N PHE A 216 5.33 -21.99 -19.66
CA PHE A 216 4.34 -22.84 -18.98
C PHE A 216 3.68 -23.85 -19.92
N HIS A 217 3.72 -23.64 -21.23
CA HIS A 217 3.16 -24.61 -22.18
C HIS A 217 4.17 -25.72 -22.41
N ALA A 218 3.68 -26.96 -22.45
CA ALA A 218 4.45 -28.08 -22.97
C ALA A 218 4.76 -27.77 -24.45
N LEU A 219 6.05 -27.69 -24.76
CA LEU A 219 6.50 -27.42 -26.11
C LEU A 219 6.30 -28.70 -26.93
N LYS A 220 5.17 -28.81 -27.63
CA LYS A 220 4.93 -29.89 -28.60
C LYS A 220 5.48 -29.48 -29.96
N GLY A 221 6.30 -30.36 -30.54
CA GLY A 221 6.90 -30.16 -31.86
C GLY A 221 7.52 -31.45 -32.34
N SER A 222 7.60 -31.63 -33.67
CA SER A 222 8.33 -32.76 -34.24
C SER A 222 9.81 -32.70 -33.82
N PRO A 223 10.51 -33.83 -33.63
CA PRO A 223 11.95 -33.86 -33.33
C PRO A 223 12.80 -33.02 -34.30
N ARG A 224 12.31 -32.78 -35.53
CA ARG A 224 12.95 -31.92 -36.52
C ARG A 224 12.93 -30.42 -36.18
N LEU A 225 12.00 -29.97 -35.33
CA LEU A 225 11.86 -28.56 -34.91
C LEU A 225 12.75 -28.20 -33.71
N PHE A 226 13.11 -29.17 -32.89
CA PHE A 226 13.94 -28.98 -31.69
C PHE A 226 15.42 -29.41 -31.88
N GLY A 227 15.78 -29.96 -33.04
CA GLY A 227 17.12 -30.51 -33.25
C GLY A 227 17.40 -31.70 -32.34
N GLN A 228 18.60 -31.73 -31.73
CA GLN A 228 18.99 -32.76 -30.74
C GLN A 228 18.50 -32.42 -29.31
N ASP A 229 18.03 -31.21 -29.04
CA ASP A 229 17.74 -30.72 -27.70
C ASP A 229 16.25 -30.80 -27.38
N MET A 230 15.84 -31.92 -26.77
CA MET A 230 14.48 -32.10 -26.29
C MET A 230 14.12 -31.08 -25.17
N PRO A 231 12.83 -30.69 -25.05
CA PRO A 231 12.37 -29.85 -23.96
C PRO A 231 12.68 -30.48 -22.60
N ILE A 232 13.30 -29.71 -21.72
CA ILE A 232 13.60 -30.12 -20.35
C ILE A 232 12.47 -29.63 -19.44
N VAL A 233 11.96 -30.54 -18.63
CA VAL A 233 10.88 -30.30 -17.68
C VAL A 233 11.48 -30.04 -16.31
N HIS A 234 11.15 -28.89 -15.73
CA HIS A 234 11.53 -28.51 -14.38
C HIS A 234 10.28 -28.51 -13.49
N SER A 235 10.41 -29.03 -12.27
CA SER A 235 9.42 -28.82 -11.22
C SER A 235 9.41 -27.35 -10.81
N LEU A 236 8.26 -26.67 -10.87
CA LEU A 236 8.21 -25.23 -10.59
C LEU A 236 8.50 -24.92 -9.12
N SER A 237 8.05 -25.78 -8.19
CA SER A 237 8.30 -25.62 -6.75
C SER A 237 9.79 -25.76 -6.42
N ASP A 238 10.47 -26.72 -7.04
CA ASP A 238 11.92 -26.90 -6.86
C ASP A 238 12.70 -25.74 -7.46
N ALA A 239 12.32 -25.29 -8.67
CA ALA A 239 12.95 -24.15 -9.32
C ALA A 239 12.79 -22.85 -8.50
N LEU A 240 11.61 -22.60 -7.91
CA LEU A 240 11.37 -21.41 -7.09
C LEU A 240 12.11 -21.42 -5.74
N SER A 241 12.41 -22.61 -5.20
CA SER A 241 13.05 -22.76 -3.90
C SER A 241 14.58 -22.86 -3.99
N ARG A 242 15.10 -23.64 -4.94
CA ARG A 242 16.53 -23.93 -5.10
C ARG A 242 17.17 -23.24 -6.30
N GLY A 243 16.36 -22.72 -7.22
CA GLY A 243 16.85 -22.30 -8.52
C GLY A 243 17.02 -23.48 -9.48
N ILE A 244 17.65 -23.25 -10.62
CA ILE A 244 17.93 -24.30 -11.62
C ILE A 244 19.44 -24.41 -11.78
N GLU A 245 20.07 -25.39 -11.13
CA GLU A 245 21.54 -25.53 -11.13
C GLU A 245 22.12 -25.76 -12.54
N GLN A 246 21.36 -26.40 -13.42
CA GLN A 246 21.75 -26.67 -14.81
C GLN A 246 21.98 -25.39 -15.63
N TYR A 247 21.31 -24.29 -15.27
CA TYR A 247 21.43 -22.98 -15.91
C TYR A 247 21.51 -21.96 -14.79
N PRO A 248 22.69 -21.52 -14.33
CA PRO A 248 22.95 -20.93 -13.01
C PRO A 248 21.97 -19.82 -12.62
N LEU A 249 20.76 -20.24 -12.23
CA LEU A 249 19.57 -19.44 -12.04
C LEU A 249 19.33 -19.49 -10.56
N SER A 250 19.59 -18.37 -9.91
CA SER A 250 19.24 -18.22 -8.51
C SER A 250 17.72 -18.32 -8.32
N PRO A 251 17.24 -18.62 -7.10
CA PRO A 251 15.81 -18.52 -6.77
C PRO A 251 15.21 -17.15 -7.12
N LEU A 252 15.98 -16.07 -6.97
CA LEU A 252 15.55 -14.71 -7.30
C LEU A 252 15.33 -14.53 -8.81
N GLU A 253 16.26 -15.03 -9.64
CA GLU A 253 16.13 -14.97 -11.10
C GLU A 253 14.99 -15.85 -11.60
N THR A 254 14.82 -17.03 -10.98
CA THR A 254 13.69 -17.91 -11.28
C THR A 254 12.35 -17.23 -10.97
N ARG A 255 12.25 -16.52 -9.83
CA ARG A 255 11.05 -15.71 -9.51
C ARG A 255 10.80 -14.63 -10.56
N ARG A 256 11.84 -13.90 -10.99
CA ARG A 256 11.71 -12.88 -12.05
C ARG A 256 11.22 -13.50 -13.36
N LEU A 257 11.75 -14.65 -13.73
CA LEU A 257 11.34 -15.40 -14.90
C LEU A 257 9.85 -15.78 -14.82
N VAL A 258 9.40 -16.30 -13.69
CA VAL A 258 7.99 -16.66 -13.46
C VAL A 258 7.09 -15.42 -13.52
N VAL A 259 7.51 -14.29 -12.94
CA VAL A 259 6.80 -12.99 -13.05
C VAL A 259 6.60 -12.60 -14.51
N GLU A 260 7.64 -12.70 -15.34
CA GLU A 260 7.55 -12.36 -16.76
C GLU A 260 6.62 -13.31 -17.53
N LEU A 261 6.65 -14.62 -17.22
CA LEU A 261 5.75 -15.59 -17.84
C LEU A 261 4.29 -15.32 -17.48
N ILE A 262 3.99 -15.08 -16.19
CA ILE A 262 2.63 -14.69 -15.75
C ILE A 262 2.20 -13.41 -16.48
N ARG A 263 3.08 -12.41 -16.60
CA ARG A 263 2.77 -11.17 -17.33
C ARG A 263 2.42 -11.45 -18.79
N LYS A 264 3.21 -12.25 -19.49
CA LYS A 264 2.95 -12.60 -20.90
C LYS A 264 1.62 -13.32 -21.05
N SER A 265 1.33 -14.30 -20.19
CA SER A 265 0.05 -15.02 -20.18
C SER A 265 -1.13 -14.07 -19.95
N LEU A 266 -1.00 -13.14 -19.01
CA LEU A 266 -1.97 -12.09 -18.73
C LEU A 266 -2.23 -11.20 -19.95
N HIS A 267 -1.16 -10.69 -20.56
CA HIS A 267 -1.28 -9.82 -21.74
C HIS A 267 -1.97 -10.54 -22.90
N THR A 268 -1.56 -11.78 -23.20
CA THR A 268 -2.17 -12.59 -24.26
C THR A 268 -3.67 -12.77 -24.03
N GLN A 269 -4.05 -13.15 -22.81
CA GLN A 269 -5.44 -13.43 -22.49
C GLN A 269 -6.33 -12.18 -22.54
N LEU A 270 -5.83 -11.03 -22.07
CA LEU A 270 -6.57 -9.76 -22.16
C LEU A 270 -6.78 -9.32 -23.60
N ARG A 271 -5.78 -9.49 -24.47
CA ARG A 271 -5.92 -9.22 -25.92
C ARG A 271 -6.94 -10.17 -26.57
N GLN A 272 -6.92 -11.45 -26.23
CA GLN A 272 -7.91 -12.43 -26.72
C GLN A 272 -9.34 -12.09 -26.29
N ARG A 273 -9.50 -11.49 -25.11
CA ARG A 273 -10.79 -10.97 -24.61
C ARG A 273 -11.18 -9.61 -25.20
N GLY A 274 -10.40 -9.06 -26.14
CA GLY A 274 -10.73 -7.83 -26.87
C GLY A 274 -10.26 -6.53 -26.21
N LEU A 275 -9.52 -6.58 -25.10
CA LEU A 275 -8.90 -5.37 -24.54
C LEU A 275 -7.72 -4.93 -25.40
N ILE A 276 -7.55 -3.61 -25.47
CA ILE A 276 -6.49 -2.99 -26.27
C ILE A 276 -5.33 -2.61 -25.39
N GLU A 277 -4.13 -2.97 -25.85
CA GLU A 277 -2.90 -2.65 -25.15
C GLU A 277 -2.32 -1.32 -25.62
N LEU A 278 -2.24 -0.37 -24.69
CA LEU A 278 -1.45 0.84 -24.84
C LEU A 278 -0.05 0.59 -24.26
N GLN A 279 0.92 0.37 -25.14
CA GLN A 279 2.33 0.27 -24.75
C GLN A 279 2.88 1.65 -24.36
N ARG A 280 3.74 1.67 -23.34
CA ARG A 280 4.33 2.90 -22.82
C ARG A 280 5.84 2.74 -22.66
N PRO A 281 6.67 3.67 -23.16
CA PRO A 281 8.11 3.61 -22.96
C PRO A 281 8.47 3.56 -21.47
N LYS A 282 9.28 2.57 -21.08
CA LYS A 282 9.80 2.39 -19.71
C LYS A 282 8.72 2.25 -18.61
N LYS A 283 7.48 1.92 -18.97
CA LYS A 283 6.36 1.73 -18.04
C LYS A 283 5.56 0.49 -18.43
N ALA A 284 4.81 -0.09 -17.49
CA ALA A 284 3.93 -1.20 -17.81
C ALA A 284 2.85 -0.77 -18.81
N SER A 285 2.38 -1.69 -19.64
CA SER A 285 1.27 -1.43 -20.57
C SER A 285 -0.03 -1.18 -19.80
N ILE A 286 -0.93 -0.42 -20.43
CA ILE A 286 -2.31 -0.29 -19.94
C ILE A 286 -3.22 -1.06 -20.90
N PHE A 287 -4.05 -1.95 -20.36
CA PHE A 287 -5.10 -2.62 -21.12
C PHE A 287 -6.42 -1.91 -20.87
N PHE A 288 -7.13 -1.52 -21.91
CA PHE A 288 -8.36 -0.75 -21.76
C PHE A 288 -9.49 -1.29 -22.62
N PHE A 289 -10.71 -1.06 -22.15
CA PHE A 289 -11.93 -1.44 -22.83
C PHE A 289 -12.17 -0.52 -24.03
N ASN A 290 -12.55 -1.09 -25.17
CA ASN A 290 -13.10 -0.34 -26.30
C ASN A 290 -14.59 -0.60 -26.46
N ARG A 291 -15.19 0.02 -27.49
CA ARG A 291 -16.61 -0.16 -27.84
C ARG A 291 -16.95 -1.60 -28.20
N ASP A 292 -16.02 -2.31 -28.84
CA ASP A 292 -16.24 -3.69 -29.31
C ASP A 292 -16.00 -4.73 -28.20
N THR A 293 -15.30 -4.37 -27.11
CA THR A 293 -15.02 -5.28 -25.99
C THR A 293 -16.30 -5.64 -25.26
N VAL A 294 -17.20 -4.66 -25.10
CA VAL A 294 -18.47 -4.81 -24.37
C VAL A 294 -19.56 -4.10 -25.16
N PRO A 295 -20.52 -4.82 -25.79
CA PRO A 295 -21.49 -4.26 -26.74
C PRO A 295 -22.28 -3.04 -26.24
N ASN A 296 -22.59 -2.98 -24.93
CA ASN A 296 -23.33 -1.87 -24.33
C ASN A 296 -22.46 -0.96 -23.44
N GLY A 297 -21.14 -1.18 -23.43
CA GLY A 297 -20.20 -0.49 -22.54
C GLY A 297 -20.47 -0.69 -21.05
N LYS A 298 -21.38 -1.58 -20.67
CA LYS A 298 -21.83 -1.82 -19.30
C LYS A 298 -21.46 -3.23 -18.88
N VAL A 299 -20.74 -3.34 -17.77
CA VAL A 299 -20.42 -4.62 -17.14
C VAL A 299 -21.23 -4.77 -15.86
N LEU A 300 -21.82 -5.95 -15.70
CA LEU A 300 -22.55 -6.32 -14.50
C LEU A 300 -21.58 -6.66 -13.37
N ILE A 301 -21.68 -5.96 -12.25
CA ILE A 301 -20.88 -6.21 -11.06
C ILE A 301 -21.77 -6.63 -9.87
N LYS A 302 -21.18 -7.48 -9.02
CA LYS A 302 -21.73 -7.84 -7.71
C LYS A 302 -20.64 -7.59 -6.69
N LEU A 303 -20.88 -6.66 -5.77
CA LEU A 303 -19.94 -6.38 -4.68
C LEU A 303 -20.10 -7.45 -3.58
N PRO A 304 -19.04 -7.82 -2.86
CA PRO A 304 -19.13 -8.87 -1.84
C PRO A 304 -20.10 -8.55 -0.70
N GLU A 305 -20.21 -7.26 -0.33
CA GLU A 305 -21.08 -6.78 0.74
C GLU A 305 -22.56 -6.65 0.32
N ASN A 306 -22.82 -6.58 -1.00
CA ASN A 306 -24.14 -6.28 -1.51
C ASN A 306 -24.61 -7.35 -2.48
N SER A 307 -25.68 -8.06 -2.11
CA SER A 307 -26.34 -9.02 -2.98
C SER A 307 -26.92 -8.38 -4.25
N LYS A 308 -27.10 -7.05 -4.26
CA LYS A 308 -27.63 -6.31 -5.41
C LYS A 308 -26.60 -6.22 -6.52
N ARG A 309 -27.05 -6.60 -7.72
CA ARG A 309 -26.33 -6.43 -8.97
C ARG A 309 -26.37 -4.96 -9.37
N SER A 310 -25.25 -4.42 -9.82
CA SER A 310 -25.18 -3.06 -10.37
C SER A 310 -24.38 -3.06 -11.67
N TYR A 311 -24.66 -2.13 -12.56
CA TYR A 311 -23.89 -1.96 -13.79
C TYR A 311 -22.84 -0.87 -13.61
N ARG A 312 -21.71 -1.03 -14.29
CA ARG A 312 -20.66 -0.01 -14.39
C ARG A 312 -20.30 0.20 -15.85
N ASN A 313 -20.21 1.47 -16.25
CA ASN A 313 -19.74 1.84 -17.57
C ASN A 313 -18.22 1.64 -17.62
N VAL A 314 -17.73 1.00 -18.67
CA VAL A 314 -16.30 0.83 -18.95
C VAL A 314 -15.78 1.82 -19.99
N TRP A 315 -16.68 2.49 -20.70
CA TRP A 315 -16.36 3.64 -21.55
C TRP A 315 -17.57 4.59 -21.60
N GLY A 316 -17.37 5.81 -22.09
CA GLY A 316 -18.44 6.78 -22.32
C GLY A 316 -17.94 8.06 -22.98
N ILE A 317 -18.81 9.06 -23.13
CA ILE A 317 -18.47 10.34 -23.77
C ILE A 317 -18.42 11.43 -22.69
N HIS A 318 -17.39 12.28 -22.75
CA HIS A 318 -17.26 13.44 -21.86
C HIS A 318 -16.63 14.64 -22.60
N LYS A 319 -17.44 15.67 -22.87
CA LYS A 319 -17.02 16.93 -23.54
C LYS A 319 -16.25 16.65 -24.84
N ASN A 320 -16.89 15.91 -25.74
CA ASN A 320 -16.44 15.54 -27.09
C ASN A 320 -15.22 14.62 -27.16
N LEU A 321 -14.93 13.90 -26.08
CA LEU A 321 -13.92 12.85 -26.04
C LEU A 321 -14.53 11.58 -25.47
N TYR A 322 -14.06 10.43 -25.95
CA TYR A 322 -14.40 9.15 -25.35
C TYR A 322 -13.46 8.91 -24.18
N TRP A 323 -14.01 8.54 -23.03
CA TRP A 323 -13.23 8.03 -21.90
C TRP A 323 -13.35 6.51 -21.86
N HIS A 324 -12.26 5.84 -21.52
CA HIS A 324 -12.16 4.38 -21.43
C HIS A 324 -11.51 3.99 -20.12
N LEU A 325 -12.09 3.02 -19.44
CA LEU A 325 -11.51 2.36 -18.29
C LEU A 325 -10.39 1.44 -18.76
N GLY A 326 -9.25 1.52 -18.09
CA GLY A 326 -8.13 0.62 -18.32
C GLY A 326 -7.42 0.24 -17.04
N PHE A 327 -6.56 -0.76 -17.14
CA PHE A 327 -5.81 -1.30 -16.03
C PHE A 327 -4.36 -1.53 -16.40
N GLU A 328 -3.51 -1.14 -15.48
CA GLU A 328 -2.11 -1.54 -15.43
C GLU A 328 -1.98 -2.67 -14.42
N PHE A 329 -1.18 -3.67 -14.79
CA PHE A 329 -0.97 -4.88 -14.00
C PHE A 329 0.49 -4.95 -13.56
N SER A 330 0.71 -5.19 -12.28
CA SER A 330 2.03 -5.51 -11.74
C SER A 330 1.94 -6.83 -10.98
N ILE A 331 2.97 -7.66 -11.11
CA ILE A 331 3.03 -8.96 -10.43
C ILE A 331 4.05 -8.85 -9.31
N GLY A 332 3.61 -9.18 -8.10
CA GLY A 332 4.47 -9.24 -6.92
C GLY A 332 4.58 -10.67 -6.38
N TYR A 333 5.49 -10.83 -5.42
CA TYR A 333 5.71 -12.07 -4.71
C TYR A 333 5.94 -11.75 -3.22
N ALA A 334 5.09 -12.28 -2.36
CA ALA A 334 5.21 -12.24 -0.90
C ALA A 334 5.04 -13.67 -0.35
N ASP A 335 3.90 -13.98 0.26
CA ASP A 335 3.54 -15.35 0.68
C ASP A 335 3.02 -16.23 -0.49
N GLY A 336 3.22 -15.76 -1.72
CA GLY A 336 2.67 -16.27 -2.95
C GLY A 336 2.75 -15.20 -4.05
N PHE A 337 2.52 -15.60 -5.30
CA PHE A 337 2.38 -14.63 -6.39
C PHE A 337 1.03 -13.92 -6.31
N TYR A 338 1.03 -12.67 -6.73
CA TYR A 338 -0.20 -11.89 -6.79
C TYR A 338 -0.14 -10.86 -7.90
N VAL A 339 -1.31 -10.43 -8.36
CA VAL A 339 -1.46 -9.38 -9.37
C VAL A 339 -2.05 -8.15 -8.71
N THR A 340 -1.31 -7.05 -8.71
CA THR A 340 -1.82 -5.75 -8.30
C THR A 340 -2.43 -5.03 -9.50
N LEU A 341 -3.65 -4.56 -9.31
CA LEU A 341 -4.44 -3.84 -10.30
C LEU A 341 -4.30 -2.34 -10.05
N THR A 342 -4.05 -1.57 -11.12
CA THR A 342 -4.04 -0.10 -11.06
C THR A 342 -4.97 0.46 -12.12
N PRO A 343 -6.11 1.08 -11.76
CA PRO A 343 -7.06 1.60 -12.71
C PRO A 343 -6.54 2.88 -13.36
N HIS A 344 -6.84 3.05 -14.63
CA HIS A 344 -6.52 4.21 -15.44
C HIS A 344 -7.76 4.63 -16.22
N ILE A 345 -7.86 5.93 -16.50
CA ILE A 345 -8.88 6.47 -17.41
C ILE A 345 -8.15 7.09 -18.59
N LEU A 346 -8.41 6.57 -19.78
CA LEU A 346 -7.82 7.02 -21.03
C LEU A 346 -8.85 7.83 -21.81
N PHE A 347 -8.38 8.83 -22.56
CA PHE A 347 -9.23 9.62 -23.44
C PHE A 347 -8.80 9.47 -24.90
N THR A 348 -9.75 9.21 -25.79
CA THR A 348 -9.54 9.13 -27.24
C THR A 348 -10.41 10.16 -27.97
N LYS A 349 -9.96 10.60 -29.16
CA LYS A 349 -10.73 11.50 -30.03
C LYS A 349 -11.80 10.75 -30.81
N ASP A 350 -11.52 9.50 -31.16
CA ASP A 350 -12.43 8.62 -31.89
C ASP A 350 -12.76 7.36 -31.07
N ALA A 351 -13.92 6.78 -31.35
CA ALA A 351 -14.40 5.51 -30.79
C ALA A 351 -13.57 4.31 -31.30
N LEU A 352 -12.92 4.45 -32.46
CA LEU A 352 -12.06 3.43 -33.10
C LEU A 352 -10.57 3.52 -32.73
N LEU A 353 -10.24 4.25 -31.65
CA LEU A 353 -9.01 4.08 -30.86
C LEU A 353 -7.73 4.66 -31.45
N GLU A 354 -7.76 5.93 -31.83
CA GLU A 354 -6.54 6.75 -31.74
C GLU A 354 -6.44 7.32 -30.31
N PRO A 355 -5.65 6.68 -29.41
CA PRO A 355 -5.32 7.32 -28.15
C PRO A 355 -4.63 8.65 -28.47
N LEU A 356 -4.97 9.69 -27.69
CA LEU A 356 -4.25 10.96 -27.72
C LEU A 356 -2.74 10.68 -27.66
N ASP A 357 -1.98 11.29 -28.56
CA ASP A 357 -0.57 10.92 -28.82
C ASP A 357 0.22 10.94 -27.50
N PRO A 358 0.69 9.76 -27.02
CA PRO A 358 1.37 9.66 -25.74
C PRO A 358 2.71 10.41 -25.70
N ASP A 359 3.32 10.65 -26.86
CA ASP A 359 4.59 11.37 -27.01
C ASP A 359 4.37 12.89 -27.17
N SER A 360 3.16 13.30 -27.54
CA SER A 360 2.75 14.71 -27.55
C SER A 360 2.55 15.25 -26.14
N ILE A 361 3.37 16.24 -25.78
CA ILE A 361 3.26 16.96 -24.49
C ILE A 361 1.86 17.60 -24.33
N ARG A 362 1.28 18.09 -25.43
CA ARG A 362 -0.05 18.72 -25.44
C ARG A 362 -1.14 17.71 -25.07
N ASP A 363 -1.08 16.53 -25.67
CA ASP A 363 -2.06 15.47 -25.52
C ASP A 363 -1.97 14.80 -24.15
N ARG A 364 -0.75 14.63 -23.63
CA ARG A 364 -0.51 14.19 -22.24
C ARG A 364 -1.07 15.17 -21.21
N ARG A 365 -0.89 16.49 -21.42
CA ARG A 365 -1.47 17.54 -20.55
C ARG A 365 -3.00 17.52 -20.63
N LEU A 366 -3.56 17.33 -21.83
CA LEU A 366 -5.00 17.23 -22.05
C LEU A 366 -5.59 16.01 -21.33
N GLN A 367 -4.99 14.83 -21.46
CA GLN A 367 -5.38 13.63 -20.73
C GLN A 367 -5.38 13.84 -19.21
N HIS A 368 -4.34 14.48 -18.67
CA HIS A 368 -4.26 14.74 -17.23
C HIS A 368 -5.32 15.76 -16.77
N LYS A 369 -5.57 16.82 -17.55
CA LYS A 369 -6.63 17.80 -17.26
C LYS A 369 -8.01 17.15 -17.27
N LYS A 370 -8.31 16.35 -18.30
CA LYS A 370 -9.61 15.69 -18.45
C LYS A 370 -9.84 14.60 -17.41
N ARG A 371 -8.83 13.81 -17.05
CA ARG A 371 -8.90 12.85 -15.92
C ARG A 371 -9.32 13.52 -14.62
N ARG A 372 -8.70 14.64 -14.26
CA ARG A 372 -9.07 15.39 -13.06
C ARG A 372 -10.47 16.00 -13.13
N SER A 373 -10.92 16.37 -14.32
CA SER A 373 -12.28 16.89 -14.53
C SER A 373 -13.34 15.81 -14.37
N ILE A 374 -13.18 14.65 -15.04
CA ILE A 374 -14.19 13.58 -15.01
C ILE A 374 -14.22 12.87 -13.65
N ALA A 375 -13.04 12.65 -13.06
CA ALA A 375 -12.89 11.92 -11.81
C ALA A 375 -12.96 12.81 -10.57
N LYS A 376 -13.38 14.09 -10.71
CA LYS A 376 -13.41 15.06 -9.62
C LYS A 376 -14.25 14.57 -8.42
N LEU A 377 -15.32 13.84 -8.69
CA LEU A 377 -16.24 13.29 -7.69
C LEU A 377 -16.15 11.76 -7.56
N TRP A 378 -15.08 11.16 -8.10
CA TRP A 378 -14.92 9.70 -8.04
C TRP A 378 -14.17 9.34 -6.77
N PHE A 379 -14.95 9.10 -5.72
CA PHE A 379 -14.45 8.61 -4.44
C PHE A 379 -14.19 7.10 -4.48
N ASN A 380 -13.71 6.55 -3.36
CA ASN A 380 -13.30 5.16 -3.24
C ASN A 380 -14.37 4.16 -3.68
N ASP A 381 -15.66 4.44 -3.45
CA ASP A 381 -16.74 3.53 -3.86
C ASP A 381 -16.82 3.36 -5.38
N LYS A 382 -16.58 4.43 -6.13
CA LYS A 382 -16.56 4.38 -7.60
C LYS A 382 -15.34 3.63 -8.11
N TRP A 383 -14.16 3.92 -7.55
CA TRP A 383 -12.92 3.21 -7.91
C TRP A 383 -12.96 1.73 -7.52
N ARG A 384 -13.49 1.42 -6.34
CA ARG A 384 -13.78 0.05 -5.88
C ARG A 384 -14.66 -0.67 -6.89
N GLY A 385 -15.73 -0.01 -7.34
CA GLY A 385 -16.60 -0.53 -8.41
C GLY A 385 -15.84 -0.93 -9.66
N PHE A 386 -14.87 -0.13 -10.13
CA PHE A 386 -14.08 -0.44 -11.32
C PHE A 386 -13.19 -1.67 -11.17
N TYR A 387 -12.60 -1.92 -9.99
CA TYR A 387 -11.85 -3.16 -9.78
C TYR A 387 -12.75 -4.39 -9.97
N TYR A 388 -13.93 -4.38 -9.36
CA TYR A 388 -14.90 -5.45 -9.56
C TYR A 388 -15.48 -5.49 -10.98
N THR A 389 -15.47 -4.37 -11.71
CA THR A 389 -15.81 -4.35 -13.14
C THR A 389 -14.84 -5.18 -13.95
N LEU A 390 -13.52 -4.97 -13.78
CA LEU A 390 -12.52 -5.80 -14.46
C LEU A 390 -12.65 -7.26 -14.04
N LEU A 391 -12.76 -7.53 -12.74
CA LEU A 391 -12.85 -8.91 -12.25
C LEU A 391 -14.11 -9.63 -12.71
N SER A 392 -15.27 -8.97 -12.72
CA SER A 392 -16.50 -9.53 -13.26
C SER A 392 -16.44 -9.79 -14.76
N PHE A 393 -15.73 -8.95 -15.51
CA PHE A 393 -15.50 -9.17 -16.93
C PHE A 393 -14.54 -10.35 -17.18
N TRP A 394 -13.58 -10.55 -16.28
CA TRP A 394 -12.51 -11.52 -16.49
C TRP A 394 -12.81 -12.91 -15.92
N LYS A 395 -13.50 -12.99 -14.79
CA LYS A 395 -13.79 -14.24 -14.09
C LYS A 395 -14.78 -15.10 -14.87
N GLU A 396 -14.62 -16.41 -14.74
CA GLU A 396 -15.49 -17.41 -15.34
C GLU A 396 -16.63 -17.81 -14.38
N GLU A 397 -17.51 -18.73 -14.78
CA GLU A 397 -18.69 -19.13 -13.99
C GLU A 397 -18.33 -19.64 -12.59
N ALA A 398 -17.16 -20.25 -12.42
CA ALA A 398 -16.63 -20.72 -11.14
C ALA A 398 -16.18 -19.59 -10.19
N GLY A 399 -16.16 -18.32 -10.63
CA GLY A 399 -15.72 -17.19 -9.81
C GLY A 399 -14.20 -17.02 -9.72
N GLU A 400 -13.45 -17.71 -10.58
CA GLU A 400 -11.99 -17.67 -10.69
C GLU A 400 -11.56 -17.27 -12.10
N ILE A 401 -10.29 -16.93 -12.27
CA ILE A 401 -9.68 -16.57 -13.55
C ILE A 401 -8.66 -17.64 -13.91
N TRP A 402 -8.92 -18.38 -14.99
CA TRP A 402 -8.12 -19.53 -15.41
C TRP A 402 -7.23 -19.18 -16.59
N PHE A 403 -5.99 -19.66 -16.56
CA PHE A 403 -5.07 -19.63 -17.70
C PHE A 403 -4.67 -21.07 -18.02
N GLU A 404 -5.16 -21.55 -19.15
CA GLU A 404 -4.83 -22.88 -19.62
C GLU A 404 -3.48 -22.87 -20.34
N PHE A 405 -2.69 -23.91 -20.05
CA PHE A 405 -1.40 -24.15 -20.68
C PHE A 405 -1.40 -25.57 -21.21
N GLU A 406 -1.18 -25.73 -22.51
CA GLU A 406 -1.17 -27.04 -23.14
C GLU A 406 -0.17 -27.98 -22.44
N GLY A 407 -0.64 -29.16 -22.01
CA GLY A 407 0.21 -30.17 -21.37
C GLY A 407 0.74 -29.81 -19.98
N ASN A 408 0.15 -28.84 -19.29
CA ASN A 408 0.51 -28.44 -17.93
C ASN A 408 -0.74 -28.14 -17.09
N SER A 409 -0.57 -27.98 -15.78
CA SER A 409 -1.66 -27.51 -14.92
C SER A 409 -1.86 -25.99 -15.10
N PRO A 410 -3.10 -25.50 -14.92
CA PRO A 410 -3.42 -24.09 -15.17
C PRO A 410 -2.86 -23.18 -14.10
N LEU A 411 -2.62 -21.92 -14.47
CA LEU A 411 -2.51 -20.82 -13.52
C LEU A 411 -3.92 -20.36 -13.17
N VAL A 412 -4.22 -20.24 -11.87
CA VAL A 412 -5.54 -19.81 -11.39
C VAL A 412 -5.36 -18.59 -10.50
N LEU A 413 -6.04 -17.50 -10.86
CA LEU A 413 -6.12 -16.29 -10.05
C LEU A 413 -7.52 -16.18 -9.41
N SER A 414 -7.59 -15.55 -8.24
CA SER A 414 -8.86 -15.24 -7.58
C SER A 414 -9.73 -14.32 -8.46
N GLY A 415 -11.03 -14.56 -8.52
CA GLY A 415 -11.99 -13.62 -9.12
C GLY A 415 -12.44 -12.50 -8.17
N GLU A 416 -11.86 -12.44 -6.96
CA GLU A 416 -12.09 -11.39 -5.98
C GLU A 416 -10.78 -10.70 -5.58
N LEU A 417 -10.92 -9.47 -5.09
CA LEU A 417 -9.84 -8.76 -4.43
C LEU A 417 -9.50 -9.40 -3.09
N SER A 418 -8.20 -9.46 -2.77
CA SER A 418 -7.72 -9.72 -1.42
C SER A 418 -8.35 -8.71 -0.47
N HIS A 419 -8.65 -9.12 0.76
CA HIS A 419 -9.30 -8.25 1.72
C HIS A 419 -8.73 -8.40 3.12
N LEU A 420 -8.82 -7.32 3.88
CA LEU A 420 -8.49 -7.26 5.30
C LEU A 420 -9.78 -7.07 6.09
N GLN A 421 -9.96 -7.83 7.16
CA GLN A 421 -11.02 -7.58 8.13
C GLN A 421 -10.46 -6.74 9.28
N VAL A 422 -11.04 -5.57 9.48
CA VAL A 422 -10.69 -4.68 10.59
C VAL A 422 -11.85 -4.70 11.58
N PRO A 423 -11.63 -5.03 12.88
CA PRO A 423 -12.69 -5.25 13.85
C PRO A 423 -13.37 -3.96 14.34
N VAL A 424 -12.96 -2.80 13.81
CA VAL A 424 -13.41 -1.49 14.25
C VAL A 424 -13.75 -0.60 13.05
N LYS A 425 -14.83 0.16 13.19
CA LYS A 425 -15.31 1.15 12.24
C LYS A 425 -15.21 2.54 12.84
N HIS A 426 -14.61 3.46 12.09
CA HIS A 426 -14.76 4.87 12.38
C HIS A 426 -16.11 5.34 11.83
N GLN A 427 -16.88 6.04 12.66
CA GLN A 427 -18.15 6.64 12.28
C GLN A 427 -18.10 8.11 12.66
N ARG A 428 -18.38 9.00 11.70
CA ARG A 428 -18.57 10.40 12.05
C ARG A 428 -19.86 10.54 12.88
N LEU A 429 -19.74 11.09 14.09
CA LEU A 429 -20.82 11.37 15.04
C LEU A 429 -21.75 12.49 14.55
N LYS A 430 -21.31 13.31 13.59
CA LYS A 430 -22.16 14.26 12.87
C LYS A 430 -22.51 13.72 11.48
N ASN A 431 -23.78 13.37 11.32
CA ASN A 431 -24.43 13.18 10.03
C ASN A 431 -24.28 14.48 9.20
N LEU A 432 -23.38 14.49 8.24
CA LEU A 432 -23.62 15.22 7.00
C LEU A 432 -24.15 14.15 6.05
N GLN A 433 -25.46 14.19 5.80
CA GLN A 433 -26.04 13.48 4.66
C GLN A 433 -25.19 13.84 3.43
N PRO A 434 -24.63 12.88 2.68
CA PRO A 434 -24.54 13.08 1.26
C PRO A 434 -25.99 13.07 0.76
N ASP A 435 -26.43 14.14 0.11
CA ASP A 435 -27.59 14.05 -0.78
C ASP A 435 -27.26 12.99 -1.85
N ASP A 436 -27.63 11.75 -1.57
CA ASP A 436 -27.73 10.68 -2.54
C ASP A 436 -29.01 10.90 -3.36
N HIS A 437 -29.07 12.03 -4.08
CA HIS A 437 -29.97 12.26 -5.20
C HIS A 437 -29.28 13.21 -6.17
N VAL A 438 -28.42 12.65 -7.01
CA VAL A 438 -28.31 13.13 -8.39
C VAL A 438 -28.90 12.00 -9.21
N ASP A 439 -30.21 12.06 -9.39
CA ASP A 439 -30.85 11.41 -10.52
C ASP A 439 -30.14 11.93 -11.77
N ASP A 440 -29.61 10.99 -12.55
CA ASP A 440 -29.19 11.23 -13.93
C ASP A 440 -30.48 11.53 -14.74
N GLU A 441 -31.08 12.71 -14.56
CA GLU A 441 -32.02 13.26 -15.54
C GLU A 441 -31.22 14.04 -16.57
N GLU A 442 -31.43 13.62 -17.82
CA GLU A 442 -30.89 14.18 -19.04
C GLU A 442 -31.37 15.63 -19.18
N ASP A 443 -30.48 16.61 -18.98
CA ASP A 443 -30.68 17.93 -19.56
C ASP A 443 -30.33 17.85 -21.05
N ASP A 444 -31.34 17.48 -21.83
CA ASP A 444 -31.54 18.00 -23.17
C ASP A 444 -31.69 19.52 -23.07
N GLU A 445 -30.63 20.28 -23.34
CA GLU A 445 -30.78 21.67 -23.74
C GLU A 445 -30.00 21.96 -25.03
N GLU A 446 -30.80 22.36 -26.00
CA GLU A 446 -30.53 22.90 -27.33
C GLU A 446 -29.51 24.07 -27.29
N GLU A 447 -28.48 23.99 -28.15
CA GLU A 447 -28.21 24.91 -29.28
C GLU A 447 -26.87 24.58 -29.98
#